data_AF-A0A257TD96-F1
#
_entry.id   AF-A0A257TD96-F1
#
_cell.length_a   1.000
_cell.length_b   1.000
_cell.length_c   1.000
_cell.angle_alpha   90.00
_cell.angle_beta   90.00
_cell.angle_gamma   90.00
#
_symmetry.space_group_name_H-M   'P 1'
#
loop_
_entity.id
_entity.type
_entity.pdbx_description
1 polymer ?
#
loop_
_entity_poly.entity_id
_entity_poly.type
_entity_poly.pdbx_seq_one_letter_code
_entity_poly.pdbx_strand_id
1 'polypeptide(L)'
;MDRAGTSVGWQSLALVLLGSLTASAPAADFHISNKVYFKAGDKPVVSITLFSSGRVYDFMDSPKETVVFDPGHDLIVILDPHRQVKTQITTGEISTQIGRLREAARNH
;
A
#
# COMPACT_ATOMS: atom_id res chain seq x y z
N MET A 1 -75.47 26.41 -7.84
CA MET A 1 -75.20 25.90 -6.48
C MET A 1 -74.40 24.63 -6.62
N ASP A 2 -73.21 24.45 -6.09
CA ASP A 2 -72.10 25.31 -5.68
C ASP A 2 -70.89 24.37 -5.56
N ARG A 3 -69.70 24.93 -5.65
CA ARG A 3 -68.39 24.26 -5.76
C ARG A 3 -68.01 23.41 -4.54
N ALA A 4 -67.32 22.29 -4.80
CA ALA A 4 -66.07 21.85 -4.14
C ALA A 4 -65.66 20.51 -4.80
N GLY A 5 -64.51 20.32 -5.44
CA GLY A 5 -63.18 20.82 -5.09
C GLY A 5 -62.39 19.66 -4.47
N THR A 6 -61.90 18.72 -5.27
CA THR A 6 -60.90 17.73 -4.81
C THR A 6 -59.63 17.88 -5.64
N SER A 7 -58.59 18.22 -4.89
CA SER A 7 -57.24 18.60 -5.24
C SER A 7 -56.50 17.64 -6.16
N VAL A 8 -55.72 18.25 -7.05
CA VAL A 8 -54.57 17.68 -7.77
C VAL A 8 -53.64 16.96 -6.78
N GLY A 9 -53.51 15.64 -6.93
CA GLY A 9 -52.49 14.83 -6.27
C GLY A 9 -51.28 14.64 -7.18
N TRP A 10 -50.55 15.72 -7.47
CA TRP A 10 -49.20 15.63 -8.02
C TRP A 10 -48.23 15.73 -6.87
N GLN A 11 -47.74 14.59 -6.36
CA GLN A 11 -46.42 14.44 -5.73
C GLN A 11 -46.22 13.04 -5.14
N SER A 12 -45.28 12.31 -5.73
CA SER A 12 -44.33 11.37 -5.10
C SER A 12 -43.29 11.13 -6.19
N LEU A 13 -42.12 11.81 -6.24
CA LEU A 13 -40.98 11.70 -5.31
C LEU A 13 -40.72 10.19 -5.03
N ALA A 14 -39.63 9.56 -5.43
CA ALA A 14 -38.26 10.03 -5.52
C ALA A 14 -37.49 9.24 -6.59
N LEU A 15 -36.62 9.97 -7.29
CA LEU A 15 -35.53 9.45 -8.08
C LEU A 15 -34.58 8.68 -7.13
N VAL A 16 -34.69 7.36 -7.07
CA VAL A 16 -33.72 6.51 -6.37
C VAL A 16 -32.46 6.45 -7.24
N LEU A 17 -31.69 7.53 -7.23
CA LEU A 17 -30.27 7.49 -7.53
C LEU A 17 -29.61 6.70 -6.40
N LEU A 18 -29.61 5.38 -6.53
CA LEU A 18 -28.70 4.50 -5.79
C LEU A 18 -27.29 4.83 -6.30
N GLY A 19 -26.76 5.95 -5.85
CA GLY A 19 -25.35 6.26 -5.97
C GLY A 19 -24.61 5.15 -5.24
N SER A 20 -23.94 4.29 -5.99
CA SER A 20 -22.89 3.44 -5.46
C SER A 20 -21.82 4.38 -4.89
N LEU A 21 -21.98 4.78 -3.63
CA LEU A 21 -20.87 5.26 -2.84
C LEU A 21 -19.93 4.06 -2.72
N THR A 22 -19.00 3.96 -3.67
CA THR A 22 -17.80 3.17 -3.49
C THR A 22 -17.12 3.78 -2.26
N ALA A 23 -17.38 3.22 -1.08
CA ALA A 23 -16.61 3.51 0.09
C ALA A 23 -15.17 3.19 -0.30
N SER A 24 -14.38 4.23 -0.55
CA SER A 24 -12.93 4.10 -0.58
C SER A 24 -12.58 3.63 0.81
N ALA A 25 -12.36 2.32 0.96
CA ALA A 25 -11.76 1.80 2.17
C ALA A 25 -10.33 2.36 2.15
N PRO A 26 -9.98 3.35 2.99
CA PRO A 26 -8.56 3.65 3.18
C PRO A 26 -7.88 2.32 3.46
N ALA A 27 -6.77 2.04 2.77
CA ALA A 27 -5.97 0.86 3.03
C ALA A 27 -5.75 0.80 4.54
N ALA A 28 -6.31 -0.23 5.19
CA ALA A 28 -6.28 -0.30 6.64
C ALA A 28 -4.80 -0.31 7.07
N ASP A 29 -4.46 0.46 8.09
CA ASP A 29 -3.13 0.39 8.67
C ASP A 29 -3.02 -0.97 9.40
N PHE A 30 -2.07 -1.81 8.99
CA PHE A 30 -1.82 -3.11 9.60
C PHE A 30 -0.34 -3.45 9.56
N HIS A 31 0.09 -4.41 10.38
CA HIS A 31 1.42 -4.98 10.27
C HIS A 31 1.40 -6.49 10.08
N ILE A 32 2.50 -7.01 9.57
CA ILE A 32 2.83 -8.43 9.51
C ILE A 32 4.08 -8.62 10.36
N SER A 33 4.03 -9.51 11.34
CA SER A 33 5.19 -9.88 12.15
C SER A 33 5.61 -11.31 11.82
N ASN A 34 6.86 -11.46 11.36
CA ASN A 34 7.43 -12.75 11.01
C ASN A 34 8.44 -13.17 12.07
N LYS A 35 8.47 -14.47 12.38
CA LYS A 35 9.51 -15.11 13.20
C LYS A 35 10.01 -16.34 12.47
N VAL A 36 11.25 -16.27 11.97
CA VAL A 36 11.88 -17.35 11.19
C VAL A 36 12.88 -18.08 12.08
N TYR A 37 12.70 -19.39 12.23
CA TYR A 37 13.57 -20.25 13.05
C TYR A 37 14.50 -21.06 12.16
N PHE A 38 15.80 -21.08 12.50
CA PHE A 38 16.81 -21.91 11.83
C PHE A 38 17.14 -23.12 12.69
N LYS A 39 17.47 -24.26 12.06
CA LYS A 39 17.72 -25.57 12.73
C LYS A 39 18.75 -25.55 13.88
N ALA A 40 19.59 -24.53 13.98
CA ALA A 40 20.69 -24.43 14.95
C ALA A 40 20.65 -23.15 15.81
N GLY A 41 19.56 -22.36 15.77
CA GLY A 41 19.46 -21.10 16.51
C GLY A 41 18.35 -21.11 17.55
N ASP A 42 18.68 -20.78 18.80
CA ASP A 42 17.71 -20.63 19.90
C ASP A 42 16.81 -19.39 19.76
N LYS A 43 17.15 -18.46 18.86
CA LYS A 43 16.40 -17.21 18.64
C LYS A 43 15.95 -17.09 17.19
N PRO A 44 14.67 -16.74 16.94
CA PRO A 44 14.20 -16.49 15.58
C PRO A 44 14.75 -15.17 15.05
N VAL A 45 14.91 -15.08 13.74
CA VAL A 45 15.03 -13.79 13.05
C VAL A 45 13.63 -13.20 12.95
N VAL A 46 13.48 -11.98 13.43
CA VAL A 46 12.22 -11.24 13.44
C VAL A 46 12.25 -10.16 12.36
N SER A 47 11.17 -10.06 11.60
CA SER A 47 10.92 -8.89 10.74
C SER A 47 9.50 -8.38 10.93
N ILE A 48 9.31 -7.07 10.78
CA ILE A 48 8.00 -6.41 10.87
C ILE A 48 7.79 -5.61 9.61
N THR A 49 6.75 -5.95 8.86
CA THR A 49 6.30 -5.15 7.72
C THR A 49 5.05 -4.38 8.13
N LEU A 50 5.13 -3.06 8.19
CA LEU A 50 4.05 -2.15 8.55
C LEU A 50 3.51 -1.44 7.31
N PHE A 51 2.20 -1.52 7.13
CA PHE A 51 1.44 -0.76 6.15
C PHE A 51 0.80 0.40 6.89
N SER A 52 1.22 1.62 6.59
CA SER A 52 0.63 2.80 7.23
C SER A 52 0.67 4.01 6.33
N SER A 53 -0.43 4.76 6.29
CA SER A 53 -0.54 6.03 5.54
C SER A 53 -0.15 5.91 4.07
N GLY A 54 -0.50 4.78 3.44
CA GLY A 54 -0.20 4.51 2.03
C GLY A 54 1.25 4.13 1.72
N ARG A 55 2.07 3.87 2.75
CA ARG A 55 3.47 3.42 2.63
C ARG A 55 3.65 2.04 3.24
N VAL A 56 4.72 1.37 2.81
CA VAL A 56 5.17 0.10 3.40
C VAL A 56 6.52 0.33 4.06
N TYR A 57 6.65 -0.07 5.31
CA TYR A 57 7.87 -0.02 6.08
C TYR A 57 8.26 -1.46 6.42
N ASP A 58 9.46 -1.88 6.08
CA ASP A 58 9.99 -3.18 6.49
C ASP A 58 11.15 -2.95 7.46
N PHE A 59 10.97 -3.42 8.70
CA PHE A 59 11.94 -3.32 9.78
C PHE A 59 12.66 -4.66 9.95
N MET A 60 13.97 -4.62 9.78
CA MET A 60 14.85 -5.76 10.01
C MET A 60 15.69 -5.51 11.27
N ASP A 61 15.75 -6.50 12.17
CA ASP A 61 16.55 -6.38 13.39
C ASP A 61 18.02 -6.74 13.16
N SER A 62 18.33 -7.58 12.17
CA SER A 62 19.69 -8.01 11.85
C SER A 62 19.85 -8.30 10.35
N PRO A 63 20.53 -7.43 9.58
CA PRO A 63 21.06 -6.12 9.98
C PRO A 63 19.94 -5.13 10.36
N LYS A 64 20.29 -4.12 11.16
CA LYS A 64 19.35 -3.10 11.64
C LYS A 64 19.05 -2.10 10.53
N GLU A 65 18.19 -2.49 9.60
CA GLU A 65 17.82 -1.73 8.42
C GLU A 65 16.33 -1.44 8.39
N THR A 66 15.95 -0.34 7.73
CA THR A 66 14.55 -0.03 7.43
C THR A 66 14.40 0.26 5.95
N VAL A 67 13.53 -0.51 5.30
CA VAL A 67 13.14 -0.28 3.91
C VAL A 67 11.80 0.44 3.91
N VAL A 68 11.68 1.51 3.14
CA VAL A 68 10.42 2.24 2.93
C VAL A 68 10.08 2.17 1.45
N PHE A 69 8.89 1.68 1.14
CA PHE A 69 8.28 1.81 -0.18
C PHE A 69 7.16 2.84 -0.13
N ASP A 70 7.31 3.90 -0.92
CA ASP A 70 6.33 4.96 -1.10
C ASP A 70 5.78 4.90 -2.53
N PRO A 71 4.65 4.19 -2.75
CA PRO A 71 4.05 4.08 -4.07
C PRO A 71 3.54 5.42 -4.61
N GLY A 72 3.21 6.38 -3.72
CA GLY A 72 2.76 7.71 -4.14
C GLY A 72 3.86 8.55 -4.79
N HIS A 73 5.13 8.23 -4.52
CA HIS A 73 6.31 8.91 -5.07
C HIS A 73 7.18 8.01 -5.95
N ASP A 74 6.72 6.79 -6.27
CA ASP A 74 7.47 5.77 -7.01
C ASP A 74 8.87 5.48 -6.41
N LEU A 75 8.97 5.47 -5.07
CA LEU A 75 10.26 5.56 -4.38
C LEU A 75 10.48 4.40 -3.41
N ILE A 76 11.69 3.83 -3.46
CA ILE A 76 12.22 2.92 -2.45
C ILE A 76 13.36 3.62 -1.71
N VAL A 77 13.31 3.59 -0.38
CA VAL A 77 14.35 4.15 0.50
C VAL A 77 14.87 3.03 1.39
N ILE A 78 16.19 2.88 1.48
CA ILE A 78 16.85 1.98 2.44
C ILE A 78 17.63 2.84 3.42
N LEU A 79 17.35 2.66 4.71
CA LEU A 79 18.03 3.33 5.81
C LEU A 79 18.85 2.31 6.59
N ASP A 80 20.17 2.50 6.59
CA ASP A 80 21.09 1.81 7.51
C ASP A 80 21.58 2.85 8.55
N PRO A 81 20.91 2.95 9.72
CA PRO A 81 21.32 3.86 10.78
C PRO A 81 22.68 3.54 11.38
N HIS A 82 23.14 2.28 11.32
CA HIS A 82 24.44 1.90 11.86
C HIS A 82 25.57 2.47 10.99
N ARG A 83 25.41 2.44 9.66
CA ARG A 83 26.36 3.04 8.72
C ARG A 83 26.07 4.52 8.42
N GLN A 84 24.96 5.05 8.91
CA GLN A 84 24.45 6.39 8.58
C GLN A 84 24.24 6.59 7.07
N VAL A 85 23.84 5.51 6.38
CA VAL A 85 23.62 5.52 4.93
C VAL A 85 22.12 5.57 4.65
N LYS A 86 21.76 6.42 3.69
CA LYS A 86 20.44 6.47 3.09
C LYS A 86 20.60 6.26 1.58
N THR A 87 19.98 5.20 1.07
CA THR A 87 19.90 4.92 -0.36
C THR A 87 18.48 5.18 -0.84
N GLN A 88 18.36 5.83 -2.00
CA GLN A 88 17.08 6.07 -2.66
C GLN A 88 17.17 5.57 -4.09
N ILE A 89 16.12 4.89 -4.55
CA ILE A 89 16.00 4.43 -5.93
C ILE A 89 14.51 4.43 -6.33
N THR A 90 14.24 4.87 -7.54
CA THR A 90 12.88 4.84 -8.09
C THR A 90 12.53 3.45 -8.61
N THR A 91 11.24 3.10 -8.69
CA THR A 91 10.89 1.80 -9.29
C THR A 91 11.19 1.78 -10.79
N GLY A 92 11.13 2.95 -11.46
CA GLY A 92 11.57 3.11 -12.86
C GLY A 92 13.05 2.76 -13.09
N GLU A 93 13.94 3.19 -12.20
CA GLU A 93 15.37 2.85 -12.26
C GLU A 93 15.59 1.35 -12.05
N ILE A 94 14.92 0.76 -11.06
CA ILE A 94 14.95 -0.69 -10.81
C ILE A 94 14.48 -1.46 -12.05
N SER A 95 13.34 -1.06 -12.62
CA SER A 95 12.77 -1.69 -13.82
C SER A 95 13.74 -1.65 -15.01
N THR A 96 14.38 -0.49 -15.22
CA THR A 96 15.41 -0.32 -16.25
C THR A 96 16.60 -1.25 -16.04
N GLN A 97 17.10 -1.34 -14.80
CA GLN A 97 18.21 -2.23 -14.46
C GLN A 97 17.85 -3.71 -14.66
N ILE A 98 16.66 -4.12 -14.22
CA ILE A 98 16.14 -5.48 -14.43
C ILE A 98 16.06 -5.80 -15.92
N GLY A 99 15.59 -4.86 -16.75
CA GLY A 99 15.55 -5.00 -18.20
C GLY A 99 16.93 -5.32 -18.79
N ARG A 100 17.94 -4.53 -18.43
CA ARG A 100 19.33 -4.73 -18.87
C ARG A 100 19.90 -6.09 -18.42
N LEU A 101 19.65 -6.47 -17.18
CA LEU A 101 20.10 -7.77 -16.64
C LEU A 101 19.47 -8.95 -17.39
N ARG A 102 18.18 -8.86 -17.71
CA ARG A 102 17.48 -9.89 -18.49
C ARG A 102 18.01 -9.99 -19.91
N GLU A 103 18.33 -8.86 -20.55
CA GLU A 103 18.93 -8.85 -21.89
C GLU A 103 20.32 -9.47 -21.88
N ALA A 104 21.18 -9.09 -20.93
CA ALA A 104 22.51 -9.68 -20.78
C ALA A 104 22.43 -11.21 -20.56
N ALA A 105 21.52 -11.68 -19.71
CA ALA A 105 21.33 -13.10 -19.45
C ALA A 105 20.81 -13.91 -20.66
N ARG A 106 20.21 -13.27 -21.67
CA ARG A 106 19.79 -13.93 -22.92
C ARG A 106 20.91 -14.04 -23.95
N ASN A 107 21.92 -13.19 -23.86
CA ASN A 107 23.01 -13.10 -24.82
C ASN A 107 24.27 -13.88 -24.38
N HIS A 108 24.18 -14.63 -23.27
CA HIS A 108 25.18 -15.54 -22.72
C HIS A 108 24.63 -16.96 -22.67
#